data_AF-A0A7X0VKE0-F1
#
_entry.id   AF-A0A7X0VKE0-F1
#
_cell.length_a   1.000
_cell.length_b   1.000
_cell.length_c   1.000
_cell.angle_alpha   90.00
_cell.angle_beta   90.00
_cell.angle_gamma   90.00
#
_symmetry.space_group_name_H-M   'P 1'
#
loop_
_entity.id
_entity.type
_entity.pdbx_description
1 polymer ?
#
loop_
_entity_poly.entity_id
_entity_poly.type
_entity_poly.pdbx_seq_one_letter_code
_entity_poly.pdbx_strand_id
1 'polypeptide(L)'
;MTSQVRLNRYERGIVEALTAEHGYAAEEARALVVRYVHVIRKLGAYDAPRDHAERISEAHRSQYPPEAWLERLIAGERDLLRGGVLPAERSASFAYGR
;
A
#
# COMPACT_ATOMS: atom_id res chain seq x y z
N MET A 1 -30.57 0.77 -7.35
CA MET A 1 -29.78 1.98 -7.69
C MET A 1 -28.30 1.59 -7.68
N THR A 2 -27.74 1.20 -8.82
CA THR A 2 -26.30 0.86 -8.92
C THR A 2 -25.54 2.13 -9.25
N SER A 3 -25.05 2.83 -8.22
CA SER A 3 -24.10 3.93 -8.39
C SER A 3 -22.86 3.36 -9.08
N GLN A 4 -22.79 3.47 -10.40
CA GLN A 4 -21.60 3.13 -11.16
C GLN A 4 -20.53 4.14 -10.77
N VAL A 5 -19.69 3.77 -9.79
CA VAL A 5 -18.53 4.58 -9.40
C VAL A 5 -17.66 4.74 -10.65
N ARG A 6 -17.65 5.95 -11.22
CA ARG A 6 -16.82 6.28 -12.38
C ARG A 6 -15.38 6.38 -11.91
N LEU A 7 -14.58 5.38 -12.28
CA LEU A 7 -13.15 5.40 -12.05
C LEU A 7 -12.49 6.42 -12.98
N ASN A 8 -11.67 7.30 -12.42
CA ASN A 8 -10.82 8.23 -13.16
C ASN A 8 -9.65 7.48 -13.82
N ARG A 9 -8.93 8.12 -14.74
CA ARG A 9 -7.79 7.53 -15.48
C ARG A 9 -6.76 6.87 -14.55
N TYR A 10 -6.47 7.51 -13.42
CA TYR A 10 -5.56 6.98 -12.41
C TYR A 10 -6.07 5.69 -11.77
N GLU A 11 -7.31 5.70 -11.29
CA GLU A 11 -7.96 4.55 -10.65
C GLU A 11 -8.12 3.38 -11.62
N ARG A 12 -8.34 3.66 -12.92
CA ARG A 12 -8.31 2.63 -13.98
C ARG A 12 -6.94 2.01 -14.15
N GLY A 13 -5.86 2.79 -14.08
CA GLY A 13 -4.50 2.27 -14.11
C GLY A 13 -4.20 1.31 -12.96
N ILE A 14 -4.77 1.55 -11.78
CA ILE A 14 -4.65 0.63 -10.63
C ILE A 14 -5.39 -0.69 -10.91
N VAL A 15 -6.60 -0.62 -11.51
CA VAL A 15 -7.34 -1.82 -11.91
C VAL A 15 -6.55 -2.62 -12.94
N GLU A 16 -5.99 -1.97 -13.96
CA GLU A 16 -5.16 -2.64 -14.98
C GLU A 16 -3.95 -3.34 -14.35
N ALA A 17 -3.24 -2.67 -13.44
CA ALA A 17 -2.12 -3.27 -12.71
C ALA A 17 -2.56 -4.47 -11.83
N LEU A 18 -3.69 -4.37 -11.12
CA LEU A 18 -4.25 -5.49 -10.36
C LEU A 18 -4.58 -6.70 -11.24
N THR A 19 -5.12 -6.47 -12.44
CA THR A 19 -5.43 -7.55 -13.37
C THR A 19 -4.17 -8.15 -14.00
N ALA A 20 -3.23 -7.32 -14.43
CA ALA A 20 -2.05 -7.74 -15.19
C ALA A 20 -0.97 -8.37 -14.31
N GLU A 21 -0.76 -7.84 -13.10
CA GLU A 21 0.36 -8.22 -12.23
C GLU A 21 -0.04 -9.15 -11.09
N HIS A 22 -1.29 -9.04 -10.62
CA HIS A 22 -1.78 -9.83 -9.49
C HIS A 22 -2.85 -10.86 -9.88
N GLY A 23 -3.27 -10.89 -11.14
CA GLY A 23 -4.17 -11.93 -11.68
C GLY A 23 -5.63 -11.83 -11.21
N TYR A 24 -6.04 -10.68 -10.67
CA TYR A 24 -7.44 -10.48 -10.26
C TYR A 24 -8.36 -10.38 -11.47
N ALA A 25 -9.61 -10.82 -11.31
CA ALA A 25 -10.65 -10.57 -12.32
C ALA A 25 -10.97 -9.07 -12.40
N ALA A 26 -11.34 -8.56 -13.58
CA ALA A 26 -11.62 -7.14 -13.77
C ALA A 26 -12.71 -6.59 -12.82
N GLU A 27 -13.75 -7.38 -12.54
CA GLU A 27 -14.80 -6.99 -11.60
C GLU A 27 -14.30 -6.96 -10.15
N GLU A 28 -13.49 -7.95 -9.76
CA GLU A 28 -12.90 -8.04 -8.42
C GLU A 28 -11.89 -6.90 -8.19
N ALA A 29 -10.99 -6.68 -9.15
CA ALA A 29 -10.04 -5.57 -9.12
C ALA A 29 -10.75 -4.23 -9.00
N ARG A 30 -11.86 -4.03 -9.73
CA ARG A 30 -12.68 -2.83 -9.60
C ARG A 30 -13.31 -2.70 -8.22
N ALA A 31 -13.84 -3.79 -7.65
CA ALA A 31 -14.40 -3.78 -6.30
C ALA A 31 -13.34 -3.43 -5.24
N LEU A 32 -12.13 -3.99 -5.38
CA LEU A 32 -11.00 -3.67 -4.51
C LEU A 32 -10.60 -2.20 -4.62
N VAL A 33 -10.43 -1.67 -5.84
CA VAL A 33 -10.07 -0.25 -6.02
C VAL A 33 -11.14 0.66 -5.42
N VAL A 34 -12.43 0.40 -5.62
CA VAL A 34 -13.51 1.20 -5.01
C VAL A 34 -13.46 1.10 -3.48
N ARG A 35 -13.20 -0.07 -2.91
CA ARG A 35 -13.10 -0.28 -1.47
C ARG A 35 -11.94 0.50 -0.85
N TYR A 36 -10.78 0.52 -1.51
CA TYR A 36 -9.57 1.17 -1.00
C TYR A 36 -9.30 2.57 -1.60
N VAL A 37 -10.20 3.11 -2.42
CA VAL A 37 -10.01 4.41 -3.10
C VAL A 37 -9.76 5.56 -2.13
N HIS A 38 -10.42 5.54 -0.97
CA HIS A 38 -10.25 6.56 0.05
C HIS A 38 -8.86 6.47 0.71
N VAL A 39 -8.28 5.27 0.85
CA VAL A 39 -6.90 5.06 1.31
C VAL A 39 -5.92 5.70 0.34
N ILE A 40 -6.08 5.42 -0.96
CA ILE A 40 -5.25 5.99 -2.03
C ILE A 40 -5.32 7.53 -2.01
N ARG A 41 -6.53 8.08 -1.88
CA ARG A 41 -6.74 9.54 -1.81
C ARG A 41 -6.11 10.18 -0.57
N LYS A 42 -6.00 9.44 0.54
CA LYS A 42 -5.37 9.91 1.79
C LYS A 42 -3.85 9.89 1.75
N LEU A 43 -3.25 8.89 1.10
CA LEU A 43 -1.80 8.78 0.92
C LEU A 43 -1.28 9.81 -0.10
N GLY A 44 -2.13 10.20 -1.05
CA GLY A 44 -1.79 11.16 -2.10
C GLY A 44 -1.36 10.46 -3.39
N ALA A 45 -1.54 11.15 -4.52
CA ALA A 45 -1.33 10.60 -5.85
C ALA A 45 0.14 10.60 -6.31
N TYR A 46 1.09 10.60 -5.37
CA TYR A 46 2.52 10.68 -5.68
C TYR A 46 3.13 9.33 -6.05
N ASP A 47 2.51 8.23 -5.62
CA ASP A 47 2.92 6.88 -6.00
C ASP A 47 2.46 6.50 -7.40
N ALA A 48 3.11 5.49 -8.01
CA ALA A 48 2.62 4.97 -9.27
C ALA A 48 1.36 4.10 -9.05
N PRO A 49 0.49 3.96 -10.08
CA PRO A 49 -0.66 3.05 -10.00
C PRO A 49 -0.27 1.60 -9.61
N ARG A 50 0.93 1.19 -10.01
CA ARG A 50 1.52 -0.11 -9.68
C ARG A 50 1.77 -0.28 -8.18
N ASP A 51 2.38 0.71 -7.53
CA ASP A 51 2.65 0.66 -6.09
C ASP A 51 1.35 0.61 -5.28
N HIS A 52 0.30 1.30 -5.73
CA HIS A 52 -1.01 1.17 -5.09
C HIS A 52 -1.67 -0.18 -5.34
N ALA A 53 -1.53 -0.76 -6.54
CA ALA A 53 -2.03 -2.10 -6.83
C ALA A 53 -1.39 -3.15 -5.91
N GLU A 54 -0.08 -3.06 -5.69
CA GLU A 54 0.65 -3.92 -4.77
C GLU A 54 0.12 -3.76 -3.33
N ARG A 55 0.02 -2.52 -2.84
CA ARG A 55 -0.51 -2.26 -1.49
C ARG A 55 -1.95 -2.73 -1.30
N ILE A 56 -2.81 -2.60 -2.31
CA ILE A 56 -4.19 -3.11 -2.27
C ILE A 56 -4.19 -4.64 -2.25
N SER A 57 -3.35 -5.27 -3.06
CA SER A 57 -3.21 -6.72 -3.11
C SER A 57 -2.73 -7.29 -1.77
N GLU A 58 -1.73 -6.65 -1.15
CA GLU A 58 -1.22 -6.97 0.18
C GLU A 58 -2.31 -6.84 1.26
N ALA A 59 -3.04 -5.72 1.26
CA ALA A 59 -4.14 -5.47 2.20
C ALA A 59 -5.24 -6.53 2.06
N HIS A 60 -5.59 -6.88 0.83
CA HIS A 60 -6.61 -7.87 0.52
C HIS A 60 -6.20 -9.27 0.99
N ARG A 61 -4.98 -9.71 0.66
CA ARG A 61 -4.42 -11.00 1.09
C ARG A 61 -4.30 -11.12 2.61
N SER A 62 -3.96 -10.02 3.26
CA SER A 62 -3.87 -9.93 4.72
C SER A 62 -5.21 -9.67 5.40
N GLN A 63 -6.31 -9.58 4.63
CA GLN A 63 -7.68 -9.33 5.09
C GLN A 63 -7.83 -8.05 5.93
N TYR A 64 -6.97 -7.06 5.72
CA TYR A 64 -7.04 -5.80 6.46
C TYR A 64 -8.18 -4.93 5.94
N PRO A 65 -9.04 -4.39 6.82
CA PRO A 65 -9.99 -3.38 6.41
C PRO A 65 -9.24 -2.10 5.98
N PRO A 66 -9.82 -1.31 5.07
CA PRO A 66 -9.14 -0.14 4.50
C PRO A 66 -8.65 0.88 5.53
N GLU A 67 -9.42 1.10 6.61
CA GLU A 67 -9.07 2.02 7.68
C GLU A 67 -7.85 1.55 8.45
N ALA A 68 -7.81 0.26 8.82
CA ALA A 68 -6.66 -0.34 9.51
C ALA A 68 -5.42 -0.40 8.60
N TRP A 69 -5.63 -0.64 7.30
CA TRP A 69 -4.55 -0.64 6.32
C TRP A 69 -3.94 0.76 6.17
N LEU A 70 -4.76 1.80 6.10
CA LEU A 70 -4.32 3.19 6.06
C LEU A 70 -3.49 3.56 7.29
N GLU A 71 -3.97 3.22 8.49
CA GLU A 71 -3.23 3.47 9.74
C GLU A 71 -1.86 2.78 9.72
N ARG A 72 -1.81 1.54 9.23
CA ARG A 72 -0.57 0.78 9.11
C ARG A 72 0.39 1.41 8.10
N LEU A 73 -0.09 1.87 6.94
CA LEU A 73 0.74 2.54 5.94
C LEU A 73 1.31 3.85 6.49
N ILE A 74 0.49 4.68 7.15
CA ILE A 74 0.95 5.93 7.78
C ILE A 74 1.97 5.64 8.89
N ALA A 75 1.76 4.60 9.70
CA ALA A 75 2.71 4.19 10.73
C ALA A 75 4.02 3.70 10.13
N GLY A 76 3.98 2.91 9.06
CA GLY A 76 5.16 2.39 8.35
C GLY A 76 5.95 3.49 7.63
N GLU A 77 5.30 4.44 6.97
CA GLU A 77 5.98 5.60 6.37
C GLU A 77 6.68 6.47 7.42
N ARG A 78 6.06 6.67 8.59
CA ARG A 78 6.69 7.37 9.72
C ARG A 78 7.90 6.62 10.26
N ASP A 79 7.88 5.29 10.23
CA ASP A 79 9.01 4.46 10.64
C ASP A 79 10.15 4.52 9.60
N LEU A 80 9.84 4.47 8.30
CA LEU A 80 10.82 4.67 7.22
C LEU A 80 11.48 6.07 7.25
N LEU A 81 10.70 7.11 7.58
CA LEU A 81 11.22 8.47 7.74
C LEU A 81 12.03 8.66 9.03
N ARG A 82 11.76 7.89 10.09
CA ARG A 82 12.60 7.85 11.30
C ARG A 82 13.80 6.91 11.16
N GLY A 83 13.73 5.94 10.27
CA GLY A 83 14.72 4.91 9.97
C GLY A 83 15.83 5.35 9.02
N GLY A 84 16.02 6.66 8.83
CA GLY A 84 17.19 7.25 8.15
C GLY A 84 18.53 7.03 8.87
N VAL A 85 18.61 6.07 9.80
CA VAL A 85 19.85 5.54 10.34
C VAL A 85 19.77 4.02 10.20
N LEU A 86 20.51 3.50 9.22
CA LEU A 86 20.76 2.08 8.99
C LEU A 86 21.03 1.35 10.33
N PRO A 87 20.47 0.15 10.58
CA PRO A 87 21.06 -0.75 11.56
C PRO A 87 22.35 -1.27 10.94
N ALA A 88 23.46 -0.55 11.14
CA ALA A 88 24.78 -1.13 10.92
C ALA A 88 24.89 -2.34 11.85
N GLU A 89 24.96 -3.51 11.24
CA GLU A 89 24.98 -4.78 11.91
C GLU A 89 26.09 -4.86 12.97
N ARG A 90 25.67 -5.31 14.15
CA ARG A 90 26.37 -6.26 15.03
C ARG A 90 27.79 -6.65 14.59
N SER A 91 28.79 -6.06 15.24
CA SER A 91 30.07 -6.71 15.57
C SER A 91 30.52 -6.13 16.91
N ALA A 92 30.14 -6.80 18.00
CA ALA A 92 31.09 -7.60 18.77
C ALA A 92 32.39 -6.84 19.09
N SER A 93 32.51 -6.34 20.32
CA SER A 93 33.43 -6.95 21.29
C SER A 93 33.40 -6.18 22.61
N PHE A 94 33.11 -6.93 23.65
CA PHE A 94 33.66 -6.86 25.00
C PHE A 94 34.52 -5.64 25.37
N ALA A 95 34.12 -5.04 26.50
CA ALA A 95 34.97 -4.63 27.61
C ALA A 95 36.43 -4.23 27.29
N TYR A 96 36.80 -2.99 27.60
CA TYR A 96 37.54 -2.74 28.83
C TYR A 96 37.46 -1.26 29.21
N GLY A 97 37.10 -1.01 30.46
CA GLY A 97 37.46 0.24 31.12
C GLY A 97 38.87 0.09 31.68
N ARG A 98 39.74 1.07 31.40
CA ARG A 98 40.46 1.88 32.39
C ARG A 98 41.40 2.82 31.63
#